data_AF-A0AAV4ZSQ9-F1
#
_entry.id   AF-A0AAV4ZSQ9-F1
#
_cell.length_a   1.000
_cell.length_b   1.000
_cell.length_c   1.000
_cell.angle_alpha   90.00
_cell.angle_beta   90.00
_cell.angle_gamma   90.00
#
_symmetry.space_group_name_H-M   'P 1'
#
loop_
_entity.id
_entity.type
_entity.pdbx_description
1 polymer ?
#
loop_
_entity_poly.entity_id
_entity_poly.type
_entity_poly.pdbx_seq_one_letter_code
_entity_poly.pdbx_strand_id
1 'polypeptide(L)'
;MPEDWKDELRQRYAWAARTPLAVGEGWRALLADTFERLDAAIRSVPADANGMAFQCHDVKEKYGTLRIEMVPYVEEVEAICLDAENRSETVCDVCGSTGRVREGAWVMVRCDAHAKGLGA
;
A
#
# COMPACT_ATOMS: atom_id res chain seq x y z
N MET A 1 -6.93 2.39 -19.03
CA MET A 1 -6.85 0.92 -18.99
C MET A 1 -7.15 0.54 -17.56
N PRO A 2 -8.04 -0.42 -17.27
CA PRO A 2 -8.07 -0.98 -15.92
C PRO A 2 -6.66 -1.49 -15.63
N GLU A 3 -6.08 -1.07 -14.52
CA GLU A 3 -4.82 -1.65 -14.07
C GLU A 3 -5.17 -3.03 -13.55
N ASP A 4 -5.14 -4.05 -14.41
CA ASP A 4 -5.69 -5.39 -14.16
C ASP A 4 -5.31 -5.93 -12.78
N TRP A 5 -4.10 -5.65 -12.31
CA TRP A 5 -3.61 -6.07 -11.00
C TRP A 5 -4.31 -5.42 -9.79
N LYS A 6 -4.74 -4.15 -9.90
CA LYS A 6 -5.48 -3.47 -8.82
C LYS A 6 -6.87 -4.07 -8.68
N ASP A 7 -7.51 -4.37 -9.80
CA ASP A 7 -8.81 -5.00 -9.81
C ASP A 7 -8.74 -6.47 -9.37
N GLU A 8 -7.66 -7.19 -9.69
CA GLU A 8 -7.36 -8.52 -9.11
C GLU A 8 -7.32 -8.46 -7.58
N LEU A 9 -6.62 -7.48 -6.98
CA LEU A 9 -6.57 -7.31 -5.53
C LEU A 9 -7.97 -7.02 -4.95
N ARG A 10 -8.73 -6.11 -5.56
CA ARG A 10 -10.09 -5.76 -5.11
C ARG A 10 -11.07 -6.94 -5.20
N GLN A 11 -10.92 -7.79 -6.22
CA GLN A 11 -11.75 -8.98 -6.39
C GLN A 11 -11.37 -10.09 -5.40
N ARG A 12 -10.07 -10.21 -5.07
CA ARG A 12 -9.58 -11.23 -4.14
C ARG A 12 -9.92 -10.92 -2.69
N TYR A 13 -9.86 -9.65 -2.28
CA TYR A 13 -10.01 -9.24 -0.89
C TYR A 13 -11.28 -8.42 -0.69
N ALA A 14 -12.30 -9.03 -0.06
CA ALA A 14 -13.62 -8.43 0.10
C ALA A 14 -13.58 -7.06 0.82
N TRP A 15 -12.69 -6.91 1.81
CA TRP A 15 -12.50 -5.65 2.54
C TRP A 15 -11.90 -4.53 1.69
N ALA A 16 -11.23 -4.86 0.58
CA ALA A 16 -10.60 -3.91 -0.34
C ALA A 16 -11.49 -3.57 -1.55
N ALA A 17 -12.66 -4.20 -1.71
CA ALA A 17 -13.46 -4.16 -2.95
C ALA A 17 -13.82 -2.73 -3.41
N ARG A 18 -13.92 -1.78 -2.48
CA ARG A 18 -14.23 -0.36 -2.76
C ARG A 18 -13.08 0.59 -2.43
N THR A 19 -11.91 0.06 -2.09
CA THR A 19 -10.78 0.85 -1.64
C THR A 19 -10.05 1.49 -2.84
N PRO A 20 -9.84 2.81 -2.83
CA PRO A 20 -8.96 3.48 -3.77
C PRO A 20 -7.52 2.95 -3.67
N LEU A 21 -6.89 2.66 -4.80
CA LEU A 21 -5.51 2.18 -4.89
C LEU A 21 -4.70 3.18 -5.74
N ALA A 22 -4.31 4.29 -5.14
CA ALA A 22 -3.57 5.40 -5.76
C ALA A 22 -2.05 5.21 -5.61
N VAL A 23 -1.56 4.09 -6.14
CA VAL A 23 -0.15 3.66 -6.08
C VAL A 23 0.35 3.22 -7.45
N GLY A 24 1.67 3.20 -7.64
CA GLY A 24 2.28 2.69 -8.87
C GLY A 24 2.39 1.16 -8.91
N GLU A 25 2.50 0.61 -10.12
CA GLU A 25 2.60 -0.84 -10.37
C GLU A 25 3.81 -1.49 -9.68
N GLY A 26 4.88 -0.73 -9.44
CA GLY A 26 6.07 -1.24 -8.77
C GLY A 26 5.82 -1.77 -7.36
N TRP A 27 4.76 -1.33 -6.71
CA TRP A 27 4.36 -1.83 -5.39
C TRP A 27 3.35 -2.99 -5.45
N ARG A 28 3.02 -3.52 -6.64
CA ARG A 28 2.08 -4.66 -6.78
C ARG A 28 2.47 -5.85 -5.89
N ALA A 29 3.74 -6.27 -5.93
CA ALA A 29 4.20 -7.43 -5.16
C ALA A 29 4.17 -7.15 -3.64
N LEU A 30 4.59 -5.94 -3.24
CA LEU A 30 4.51 -5.47 -1.86
C LEU A 30 3.07 -5.49 -1.34
N LEU A 31 2.12 -4.99 -2.14
CA LEU A 31 0.70 -4.97 -1.79
C LEU A 31 0.07 -6.36 -1.78
N ALA A 32 0.44 -7.25 -2.71
CA ALA A 32 -0.08 -8.62 -2.72
C ALA A 32 0.25 -9.37 -1.42
N ASP A 33 1.51 -9.27 -0.97
CA ASP A 33 1.99 -9.83 0.31
C ASP A 33 1.34 -9.14 1.52
N THR A 34 1.28 -7.81 1.50
CA THR A 34 0.66 -7.03 2.58
C THR A 34 -0.82 -7.36 2.72
N PHE A 35 -1.56 -7.46 1.62
CA PHE A 35 -3.00 -7.74 1.63
C PHE A 35 -3.29 -9.17 2.09
N GLU A 36 -2.41 -10.13 1.78
CA GLU A 36 -2.54 -11.50 2.29
C GLU A 36 -2.41 -11.53 3.82
N ARG A 37 -1.41 -10.82 4.36
CA ARG A 37 -1.21 -10.70 5.82
C ARG A 37 -2.36 -9.97 6.50
N LEU A 38 -2.84 -8.87 5.89
CA LEU A 38 -3.99 -8.12 6.39
C LEU A 38 -5.25 -8.98 6.38
N ASP A 39 -5.54 -9.72 5.30
CA ASP A 39 -6.71 -10.59 5.22
C ASP A 39 -6.72 -11.65 6.34
N ALA A 40 -5.55 -12.21 6.66
CA ALA A 40 -5.41 -13.13 7.78
C ALA A 40 -5.69 -12.45 9.14
N ALA A 41 -5.11 -11.27 9.39
CA ALA A 41 -5.31 -10.53 10.64
C ALA A 41 -6.76 -10.05 10.81
N ILE A 42 -7.39 -9.54 9.75
CA ILE A 42 -8.75 -9.00 9.76
C ILE A 42 -9.79 -10.06 10.14
N ARG A 43 -9.58 -11.33 9.78
CA ARG A 43 -10.48 -12.43 10.16
C ARG A 43 -10.59 -12.63 11.68
N SER A 44 -9.58 -12.18 12.43
CA SER A 44 -9.54 -12.24 13.89
C SER A 44 -10.10 -10.99 14.56
N VAL A 45 -10.42 -9.95 13.78
CA VAL A 45 -10.98 -8.69 14.31
C VAL A 45 -12.47 -8.85 14.60
N PRO A 46 -12.94 -8.58 15.83
CA PRO A 46 -14.36 -8.55 16.14
C PRO A 46 -15.12 -7.57 15.24
N ALA A 47 -16.33 -7.95 14.81
CA ALA A 47 -17.16 -7.12 13.92
C ALA A 47 -17.49 -5.73 14.48
N ASP A 48 -17.42 -5.57 15.80
CA ASP A 48 -17.70 -4.35 16.56
C ASP A 48 -16.49 -3.87 17.37
N ALA A 49 -15.26 -4.21 16.95
CA ALA A 49 -14.05 -3.71 17.59
C ALA A 49 -14.09 -2.17 17.70
N ASN A 50 -13.94 -1.65 18.92
CA ASN A 50 -14.07 -0.21 19.22
C ASN A 50 -15.39 0.44 18.75
N GLY A 51 -16.47 -0.34 18.59
CA GLY A 51 -17.78 0.14 18.15
C GLY A 51 -17.84 0.53 16.67
N MET A 52 -16.87 0.12 15.86
CA MET A 52 -16.79 0.45 14.43
C MET A 52 -16.65 -0.79 13.57
N ALA A 53 -17.35 -0.80 12.44
CA ALA A 53 -17.15 -1.82 11.42
C ALA A 53 -15.78 -1.64 10.75
N PHE A 54 -15.11 -2.76 10.45
CA PHE A 54 -13.84 -2.74 9.75
C PHE A 54 -13.96 -2.14 8.34
N GLN A 55 -13.10 -1.19 7.99
CA GLN A 55 -13.03 -0.55 6.68
C GLN A 55 -11.60 -0.17 6.30
N CYS A 56 -11.24 -0.37 5.03
CA CYS A 56 -10.03 0.21 4.43
C CYS A 56 -10.42 1.41 3.58
N HIS A 57 -10.04 2.62 4.00
CA HIS A 57 -10.47 3.87 3.39
C HIS A 57 -9.67 4.23 2.16
N ASP A 58 -8.35 4.01 2.19
CA ASP A 58 -7.45 4.51 1.16
C ASP A 58 -6.13 3.74 1.18
N VAL A 59 -5.57 3.51 0.00
CA VAL A 59 -4.21 2.99 -0.19
C VAL A 59 -3.53 3.87 -1.22
N LYS A 60 -2.48 4.58 -0.80
CA LYS A 60 -1.88 5.64 -1.60
C LYS A 60 -0.38 5.76 -1.38
N GLU A 61 0.28 6.40 -2.33
CA GLU A 61 1.57 7.01 -2.07
C GLU A 61 1.39 8.30 -1.25
N LYS A 62 2.22 8.48 -0.23
CA LYS A 62 2.31 9.70 0.55
C LYS A 62 3.75 9.95 0.98
N TYR A 63 4.35 11.05 0.51
CA TYR A 63 5.75 11.43 0.80
C TYR A 63 6.77 10.35 0.41
N GLY A 64 6.52 9.67 -0.70
CA GLY A 64 7.36 8.62 -1.26
C GLY A 64 7.13 7.24 -0.68
N THR A 65 6.26 7.08 0.32
CA THR A 65 5.97 5.79 0.96
C THR A 65 4.53 5.35 0.79
N LEU A 66 4.28 4.07 0.99
CA LEU A 66 2.98 3.45 0.96
C LEU A 66 2.23 3.78 2.25
N ARG A 67 1.02 4.31 2.13
CA ARG A 67 0.09 4.49 3.24
C ARG A 67 -1.18 3.68 3.02
N ILE A 68 -1.58 2.91 4.04
CA ILE A 68 -2.82 2.14 4.10
C ILE A 68 -3.61 2.67 5.30
N GLU A 69 -4.79 3.23 5.07
CA GLU A 69 -5.63 3.82 6.12
C GLU A 69 -6.81 2.88 6.42
N MET A 70 -6.87 2.38 7.65
CA MET A 70 -7.89 1.42 8.10
C MET A 70 -8.53 1.85 9.42
N VAL A 71 -9.77 1.43 9.62
CA VAL A 71 -10.50 1.56 10.89
C VAL A 71 -11.22 0.25 11.21
N PRO A 72 -11.50 -0.07 12.48
CA PRO A 72 -10.94 0.57 13.67
C PRO A 72 -9.43 0.31 13.81
N TYR A 73 -8.78 1.06 14.71
CA TYR A 73 -7.40 0.76 15.11
C TYR A 73 -7.34 -0.63 15.75
N VAL A 74 -6.52 -1.50 15.18
CA VAL A 74 -6.19 -2.83 15.70
C VAL A 74 -4.68 -2.97 15.62
N GLU A 75 -4.03 -3.23 16.76
CA GLU A 75 -2.56 -3.22 16.87
C GLU A 75 -1.87 -4.12 15.83
N GLU A 76 -2.38 -5.33 15.61
CA GLU A 76 -1.82 -6.27 14.62
C GLU A 76 -1.96 -5.76 13.18
N VAL A 77 -3.13 -5.20 12.82
CA VAL A 77 -3.40 -4.63 11.49
C VAL A 77 -2.46 -3.46 11.23
N GLU A 78 -2.32 -2.58 12.21
CA GLU A 78 -1.49 -1.38 12.14
C GLU A 78 0.00 -1.73 12.05
N ALA A 79 0.44 -2.77 12.75
CA ALA A 79 1.81 -3.27 12.62
C ALA A 79 2.11 -3.78 11.19
N ILE A 80 1.15 -4.41 10.53
CA ILE A 80 1.29 -4.85 9.13
C ILE A 80 1.33 -3.63 8.18
N CYS A 81 0.46 -2.64 8.38
CA CYS A 81 0.46 -1.40 7.61
C CYS A 81 1.81 -0.65 7.75
N LEU A 82 2.35 -0.56 8.96
CA LEU A 82 3.64 0.09 9.22
C LEU A 82 4.83 -0.67 8.59
N ASP A 83 4.82 -2.00 8.64
CA ASP A 83 5.82 -2.81 7.91
C ASP A 83 5.79 -2.54 6.40
N ALA A 84 4.60 -2.44 5.82
CA ALA A 84 4.44 -2.13 4.40
C ALA A 84 4.91 -0.70 4.05
N GLU A 85 4.62 0.29 4.91
CA GLU A 85 5.14 1.65 4.79
C GLU A 85 6.67 1.65 4.78
N ASN A 86 7.31 1.01 5.77
CA ASN A 86 8.78 0.92 5.87
C ASN A 86 9.41 0.21 4.66
N ARG A 87 8.81 -0.89 4.19
CA ARG A 87 9.34 -1.64 3.03
C ARG A 87 9.27 -0.83 1.75
N SER A 88 8.23 -0.01 1.59
CA SER A 88 8.04 0.82 0.39
C SER A 88 9.17 1.83 0.16
N GLU A 89 9.87 2.26 1.23
CA GLU A 89 11.01 3.20 1.16
C GLU A 89 12.18 2.71 0.29
N THR A 90 12.23 1.40 0.04
CA THR A 90 13.32 0.74 -0.69
C THR A 90 12.87 0.10 -1.99
N VAL A 91 11.60 0.27 -2.39
CA VAL A 91 11.01 -0.34 -3.58
C VAL A 91 10.60 0.73 -4.56
N CYS A 92 11.13 0.67 -5.78
CA CYS A 92 10.73 1.58 -6.84
C CYS A 92 9.24 1.44 -7.15
N ASP A 93 8.46 2.49 -6.97
CA ASP A 93 7.01 2.48 -7.20
C ASP A 93 6.61 2.41 -8.69
N VAL A 94 7.56 2.51 -9.63
CA VAL A 94 7.30 2.18 -11.06
C VAL A 94 7.39 0.69 -11.32
N CYS A 95 8.52 0.05 -10.94
CA CYS A 95 8.90 -1.26 -11.46
C CYS A 95 9.19 -2.33 -10.42
N GLY A 96 9.18 -1.98 -9.12
CA GLY A 96 9.39 -2.91 -8.01
C GLY A 96 10.84 -3.30 -7.75
N SER A 97 11.79 -2.83 -8.56
CA SER A 97 13.22 -3.00 -8.28
C SER A 97 13.66 -2.18 -7.07
N THR A 98 14.83 -2.49 -6.48
CA THR A 98 15.41 -1.69 -5.40
C THR A 98 15.49 -0.21 -5.79
N GLY A 99 14.85 0.62 -4.99
CA GLY A 99 14.81 2.06 -5.11
C GLY A 99 15.44 2.75 -3.91
N ARG A 100 15.56 4.07 -3.99
CA ARG A 100 15.85 4.93 -2.85
C ARG A 100 15.03 6.20 -2.96
N VAL A 101 14.82 6.85 -1.83
CA VAL A 101 14.13 8.14 -1.75
C VAL A 101 14.82 9.14 -2.68
N ARG A 102 14.00 9.82 -3.48
CA ARG A 102 14.36 10.88 -4.41
C ARG A 102 13.63 12.13 -3.95
N GLU A 103 14.41 13.12 -3.57
CA GLU A 103 13.91 14.43 -3.23
C GLU A 103 13.98 15.33 -4.47
N GLY A 104 12.93 16.12 -4.67
CA GLY A 104 12.75 17.03 -5.79
C GLY A 104 11.46 17.81 -5.57
N ALA A 105 10.74 18.17 -6.64
CA ALA A 105 9.41 18.76 -6.49
C ALA A 105 8.40 17.84 -5.76
N TRP A 106 8.61 16.52 -5.85
CA TRP A 106 7.85 15.48 -5.17
C TRP A 106 8.80 14.44 -4.59
N VAL A 107 8.51 13.95 -3.38
CA VAL A 107 9.25 12.86 -2.74
C VAL A 107 8.75 11.54 -3.30
N MET A 108 9.64 10.71 -3.84
CA MET A 108 9.31 9.41 -4.45
C MET A 108 10.42 8.39 -4.22
N VAL A 109 10.11 7.09 -4.23
CA VAL A 109 11.14 6.03 -4.17
C VAL A 109 11.37 5.46 -5.55
N ARG A 110 12.57 5.68 -6.13
CA ARG A 110 12.85 5.26 -7.51
C ARG A 110 14.21 4.60 -7.67
N CYS A 111 14.28 3.57 -8.51
CA CYS A 111 15.55 3.01 -8.98
C CYS A 111 16.26 4.02 -9.91
N ASP A 112 17.55 3.81 -10.19
CA ASP A 112 18.32 4.77 -11.00
C ASP A 112 17.82 4.92 -12.43
N ALA A 113 17.16 3.88 -12.99
CA ALA A 113 16.55 3.97 -14.31
C ALA A 113 15.35 4.93 -14.32
N HIS A 114 14.46 4.83 -13.31
CA HIS A 114 13.27 5.66 -13.18
C HIS A 114 13.49 6.99 -12.45
N ALA A 115 14.69 7.22 -11.93
CA ALA A 115 15.07 8.53 -11.40
C ALA A 115 15.46 9.53 -12.51
N LYS A 116 15.77 9.06 -13.72
CA LYS A 116 16.14 9.92 -14.85
C LYS A 116 14.96 10.80 -15.26
N GLY A 117 15.15 12.12 -15.23
CA GLY A 117 14.10 13.10 -15.55
C GLY A 117 13.33 13.63 -14.34
N LEU A 118 13.59 13.09 -13.14
CA LEU A 118 13.23 13.74 -11.89
C LEU A 118 14.27 14.85 -11.63
N GLY A 119 14.17 15.94 -12.38
CA GLY A 119 15.03 17.10 -12.22
C GLY A 119 14.98 17.60 -10.77
N ALA A 120 16.17 17.92 -10.25
CA ALA A 120 16.30 18.89 -9.17
C ALA A 120 15.92 20.29 -9.69
#